data_AF-A0A0M4CKC2-F1
#
_entry.id   AF-A0A0M4CKC2-F1
#
_cell.length_a   1.000
_cell.length_b   1.000
_cell.length_c   1.000
_cell.angle_alpha   90.00
_cell.angle_beta   90.00
_cell.angle_gamma   90.00
#
_symmetry.space_group_name_H-M   'P 1'
#
loop_
_entity.id
_entity.type
_entity.pdbx_description
1 polymer ?
#
loop_
_entity_poly.entity_id
_entity_poly.type
_entity_poly.pdbx_seq_one_letter_code
_entity_poly.pdbx_strand_id
1 'polypeptide(L)'
;MSAHHKDDPEKMQKMYQWLEKVCAELDVDPEIVHNVVPHLLALTSDVAHGPSRPAAPMTMFLLGLAAARGDTDGTSNVEHWTESTLINATHLQSVIAETYPEAN
;
A
#
# COMPACT_ATOMS: atom_id res chain seq x y z
N MET A 1 -5.28 10.84 -25.94
CA MET A 1 -5.00 11.91 -24.97
C MET A 1 -5.75 11.57 -23.70
N SER A 2 -5.11 10.84 -22.77
CA SER A 2 -5.75 10.52 -21.49
C SER A 2 -5.79 11.80 -20.66
N ALA A 3 -7.00 12.24 -20.33
CA ALA A 3 -7.19 13.32 -19.39
C ALA A 3 -6.56 12.90 -18.06
N HIS A 4 -5.48 13.58 -17.68
CA HIS A 4 -4.97 13.56 -16.32
C HIS A 4 -6.11 14.08 -15.44
N HIS A 5 -6.89 13.17 -14.87
CA HIS A 5 -7.79 13.53 -13.77
C HIS A 5 -6.85 14.10 -12.71
N LYS A 6 -6.93 15.40 -12.44
CA LYS A 6 -6.19 15.95 -11.31
C LYS A 6 -6.77 15.26 -10.08
N ASP A 7 -5.94 14.51 -9.38
CA ASP A 7 -6.35 13.94 -8.11
C ASP A 7 -6.85 15.08 -7.22
N ASP A 8 -8.02 14.87 -6.63
CA ASP A 8 -8.66 15.84 -5.73
C ASP A 8 -7.69 16.15 -4.58
N PRO A 9 -7.22 17.40 -4.43
CA PRO A 9 -6.21 17.76 -3.44
C PRO A 9 -6.61 17.38 -2.02
N GLU A 10 -7.90 17.44 -1.68
CA GLU A 10 -8.39 17.06 -0.37
C GLU A 10 -8.30 15.54 -0.17
N LYS A 11 -8.60 14.75 -1.20
CA LYS A 11 -8.46 13.29 -1.15
C LYS A 11 -7.01 12.86 -1.07
N MET A 12 -6.12 13.54 -1.80
CA MET A 12 -4.68 13.30 -1.73
C MET A 12 -4.14 13.60 -0.33
N GLN A 13 -4.56 14.72 0.28
CA GLN A 13 -4.16 15.04 1.65
C GLN A 13 -4.65 14.00 2.66
N LYS A 14 -5.91 13.53 2.53
CA LYS A 14 -6.44 12.45 3.37
C LYS A 14 -5.69 11.14 3.17
N MET A 15 -5.28 10.81 1.94
CA MET A 15 -4.46 9.65 1.64
C MET A 15 -3.09 9.74 2.32
N TYR A 16 -2.39 10.88 2.25
CA TYR A 16 -1.10 11.04 2.92
C TYR A 16 -1.23 10.90 4.44
N GLN A 17 -2.24 11.52 5.06
CA GLN A 17 -2.54 11.35 6.49
C GLN A 17 -2.81 9.88 6.85
N TRP A 18 -3.53 9.16 5.99
CA TRP A 18 -3.76 7.74 6.17
C TRP A 18 -2.45 6.95 6.09
N LEU A 19 -1.59 7.24 5.11
CA LEU A 19 -0.31 6.56 4.94
C LEU A 19 0.64 6.80 6.13
N GLU A 20 0.67 8.02 6.68
CA GLU A 20 1.42 8.32 7.91
C GLU A 20 0.97 7.43 9.08
N LYS A 21 -0.35 7.26 9.25
CA LYS A 21 -0.91 6.38 10.28
C LYS A 21 -0.51 4.92 10.05
N VAL A 22 -0.66 4.42 8.82
CA VAL A 22 -0.26 3.05 8.46
C VAL A 22 1.23 2.81 8.70
N CYS A 23 2.08 3.79 8.39
CA CYS A 23 3.51 3.70 8.67
C CYS A 23 3.79 3.53 10.17
N ALA A 24 3.11 4.30 11.02
CA ALA A 24 3.23 4.19 12.47
C ALA A 24 2.77 2.81 13.00
N GLU A 25 1.66 2.27 12.48
CA GLU A 25 1.12 0.97 12.92
C GLU A 25 1.96 -0.23 12.46
N LEU A 26 2.70 -0.08 11.35
CA LEU A 26 3.52 -1.12 10.76
C LEU A 26 5.02 -0.97 11.02
N ASP A 27 5.42 0.04 11.80
CA ASP A 27 6.83 0.39 12.08
C ASP A 27 7.67 0.63 10.81
N VAL A 28 7.11 1.41 9.87
CA VAL A 28 7.75 1.78 8.60
C VAL A 28 8.16 3.26 8.63
N ASP A 29 9.36 3.58 8.14
CA ASP A 29 9.80 4.97 7.99
C ASP A 29 8.92 5.69 6.94
N PRO A 30 8.18 6.76 7.33
CA PRO A 30 7.28 7.47 6.41
C PRO A 30 8.02 8.16 5.25
N GLU A 31 9.31 8.46 5.38
CA GLU A 31 10.10 9.04 4.29
C GLU A 31 10.23 8.07 3.10
N ILE A 32 10.23 6.75 3.35
CA ILE A 32 10.22 5.74 2.28
C ILE A 32 8.95 5.91 1.44
N VAL A 33 7.80 6.07 2.10
CA VAL A 33 6.50 6.17 1.43
C VAL A 33 6.42 7.45 0.60
N HIS A 34 6.80 8.61 1.17
CA HIS A 34 6.79 9.90 0.46
C HIS A 34 7.55 9.88 -0.87
N ASN A 35 8.66 9.14 -0.92
CA ASN A 35 9.48 9.04 -2.13
C ASN A 35 8.88 8.14 -3.22
N VAL A 36 8.02 7.17 -2.85
CA VAL A 36 7.50 6.17 -3.79
C VAL A 36 6.04 6.40 -4.19
N VAL A 37 5.26 7.18 -3.43
CA VAL A 37 3.81 7.38 -3.68
C VAL A 37 3.50 7.73 -5.14
N PRO A 38 4.12 8.74 -5.78
CA PRO A 38 3.75 9.12 -7.15
C PRO A 38 3.97 7.97 -8.15
N HIS A 39 5.03 7.20 -7.95
CA HIS A 39 5.38 6.07 -8.81
C HIS A 39 4.43 4.88 -8.63
N LEU A 40 4.08 4.57 -7.38
CA LEU A 40 3.15 3.48 -7.08
C LEU A 40 1.73 3.79 -7.54
N LEU A 41 1.26 5.03 -7.43
CA LEU A 41 -0.05 5.45 -7.94
C LEU A 41 -0.13 5.37 -9.46
N ALA A 42 0.92 5.79 -10.17
CA ALA A 42 1.00 5.66 -11.62
C ALA A 42 0.94 4.19 -12.06
N LEU A 43 1.76 3.32 -11.45
CA LEU A 43 1.74 1.89 -11.73
C LEU A 43 0.40 1.24 -11.40
N THR A 44 -0.20 1.60 -10.27
CA THR A 44 -1.53 1.12 -9.86
C THR A 44 -2.58 1.50 -10.90
N SER A 45 -2.54 2.72 -11.42
CA SER A 45 -3.43 3.18 -12.49
C SER A 45 -3.25 2.34 -13.75
N ASP A 46 -2.01 2.12 -14.20
CA ASP A 46 -1.73 1.33 -15.42
C ASP A 46 -2.25 -0.12 -15.28
N VAL A 47 -2.03 -0.76 -14.13
CA VAL A 47 -2.49 -2.13 -13.89
C VAL A 47 -4.02 -2.21 -13.79
N ALA A 48 -4.65 -1.22 -13.13
CA ALA A 48 -6.10 -1.19 -12.97
C ALA A 48 -6.82 -1.00 -14.32
N HIS A 49 -6.23 -0.24 -15.24
CA HIS A 49 -6.75 -0.04 -16.60
C HIS A 49 -6.35 -1.14 -17.58
N GLY A 50 -5.24 -1.85 -17.33
CA GLY A 50 -4.76 -2.94 -18.17
C GLY A 50 -5.44 -4.28 -17.86
N PRO A 51 -4.77 -5.21 -17.17
CA PRO A 51 -5.26 -6.59 -16.98
C PRO A 51 -6.57 -6.69 -16.22
N SER A 52 -6.69 -6.04 -15.06
CA SER A 52 -7.94 -5.94 -14.29
C SER A 52 -7.77 -5.08 -13.04
N ARG A 53 -8.86 -4.53 -12.52
CA ARG A 53 -8.85 -3.78 -11.25
C ARG A 53 -8.33 -4.59 -10.06
N PRO A 54 -8.71 -5.88 -9.85
CA PRO A 54 -8.13 -6.70 -8.79
C PRO A 54 -6.62 -6.96 -8.93
N ALA A 55 -6.05 -6.87 -10.13
CA ALA A 55 -4.62 -7.07 -10.33
C ALA A 55 -3.78 -5.94 -9.72
N ALA A 56 -4.34 -4.75 -9.52
CA ALA A 56 -3.61 -3.60 -8.98
C ALA A 56 -3.06 -3.84 -7.57
N PRO A 57 -3.88 -4.18 -6.55
CA PRO A 57 -3.35 -4.51 -5.21
C PRO A 57 -2.45 -5.74 -5.21
N MET A 58 -2.74 -6.76 -6.03
CA MET A 58 -1.90 -7.96 -6.12
C MET A 58 -0.52 -7.66 -6.70
N THR A 59 -0.43 -6.74 -7.66
CA THR A 59 0.86 -6.31 -8.24
C THR A 59 1.68 -5.52 -7.21
N MET A 60 1.05 -4.64 -6.44
CA MET A 60 1.75 -3.88 -5.40
C MET A 60 2.30 -4.80 -4.31
N PHE A 61 1.52 -5.83 -3.92
CA PHE A 61 1.98 -6.85 -2.99
C PHE A 61 3.24 -7.59 -3.50
N LEU A 62 3.23 -8.03 -4.77
CA LEU A 62 4.38 -8.71 -5.38
C LEU A 62 5.60 -7.78 -5.52
N LEU A 63 5.39 -6.49 -5.82
CA LEU A 63 6.46 -5.51 -5.91
C LEU A 63 7.15 -5.33 -4.55
N GLY A 64 6.38 -5.20 -3.47
CA GLY A 64 6.92 -5.15 -2.10
C GLY A 64 7.70 -6.41 -1.73
N LEU A 65 7.19 -7.59 -2.11
CA LEU A 65 7.89 -8.86 -1.89
C LEU A 65 9.21 -8.94 -2.68
N ALA A 66 9.24 -8.46 -3.92
CA ALA A 66 10.46 -8.43 -4.73
C ALA A 66 11.50 -7.46 -4.17
N ALA A 67 11.06 -6.29 -3.67
CA ALA A 67 11.93 -5.32 -3.02
C ALA A 67 12.58 -5.89 -1.75
N ALA A 68 11.80 -6.54 -0.87
CA ALA A 68 12.32 -7.17 0.34
C ALA A 68 13.34 -8.29 0.07
N ARG A 69 13.16 -9.05 -1.01
CA ARG A 69 14.13 -10.09 -1.44
C ARG A 69 15.44 -9.53 -1.99
N GLY A 70 15.43 -8.30 -2.49
CA GLY A 70 16.64 -7.63 -3.00
C GLY A 70 17.58 -7.15 -1.89
N ASP A 71 17.12 -7.13 -0.63
CA ASP A 71 17.81 -6.44 0.47
C ASP A 71 18.61 -7.36 1.40
N THR A 72 18.39 -8.68 1.43
CA THR A 72 19.26 -9.62 2.20
C THR A 72 19.30 -11.07 1.71
N ASP A 73 20.51 -11.63 1.80
CA ASP A 73 20.83 -13.06 1.83
C ASP A 73 20.33 -13.66 3.16
N GLY A 74 19.46 -14.67 3.12
CA GLY A 74 19.29 -15.60 4.26
C GLY A 74 17.90 -15.76 4.88
N THR A 75 17.15 -16.74 4.37
CA THR A 75 16.06 -17.48 5.06
C THR A 75 14.69 -16.81 5.14
N SER A 76 13.99 -16.72 4.00
CA SER A 76 12.55 -16.46 3.97
C SER A 76 11.77 -17.71 4.42
N ASN A 77 11.15 -17.69 5.61
CA ASN A 77 10.10 -18.65 5.97
C ASN A 77 8.74 -18.12 5.50
N VAL A 78 8.16 -18.78 4.49
CA VAL A 78 6.86 -18.40 3.88
C VAL A 78 5.73 -18.38 4.91
N GLU A 79 5.75 -19.29 5.89
CA GLU A 79 4.71 -19.40 6.91
C GLU A 79 4.69 -18.19 7.85
N HIS A 80 5.86 -17.77 8.35
CA HIS A 80 5.99 -16.61 9.22
C HIS A 80 5.55 -15.31 8.54
N TRP A 81 5.90 -15.15 7.26
CA TRP A 81 5.48 -13.98 6.48
C TRP A 81 3.97 -13.96 6.19
N THR A 82 3.34 -15.12 5.98
CA THR A 82 1.89 -15.23 5.76
C THR A 82 1.12 -14.85 7.03
N GLU A 83 1.55 -15.38 8.17
CA GLU A 83 0.97 -15.05 9.47
C GLU A 83 1.10 -13.55 9.78
N SER A 84 2.31 -12.99 9.65
CA SER A 84 2.54 -11.56 9.87
C SER A 84 1.68 -10.67 8.94
N THR A 85 1.55 -11.05 7.66
CA THR A 85 0.70 -10.32 6.70
C THR A 85 -0.76 -10.32 7.13
N LEU A 86 -1.30 -11.46 7.59
CA LEU A 86 -2.69 -11.57 8.04
C LEU A 86 -2.91 -10.77 9.32
N ILE A 87 -2.00 -10.84 10.29
CA ILE A 87 -2.08 -10.06 11.54
C ILE A 87 -2.10 -8.56 11.23
N ASN A 88 -1.18 -8.09 10.40
CA ASN A 88 -1.10 -6.68 10.01
C ASN A 88 -2.35 -6.23 9.24
N ALA A 89 -2.88 -7.08 8.36
CA ALA A 89 -4.12 -6.77 7.65
C ALA A 89 -5.32 -6.64 8.60
N THR A 90 -5.47 -7.56 9.57
CA THR A 90 -6.53 -7.48 10.59
C THR A 90 -6.35 -6.25 11.48
N HIS A 91 -5.11 -5.94 11.88
CA HIS A 91 -4.84 -4.74 12.67
C HIS A 91 -5.25 -3.47 11.93
N LEU A 92 -4.84 -3.33 10.67
CA LEU A 92 -5.21 -2.18 9.84
C LEU A 92 -6.73 -2.09 9.59
N GLN A 93 -7.44 -3.21 9.47
CA GLN A 93 -8.90 -3.21 9.39
C GLN A 93 -9.54 -2.57 10.63
N SER A 94 -9.04 -2.88 11.83
CA SER A 94 -9.49 -2.23 13.07
C SER A 94 -9.19 -0.73 13.05
N VAL A 95 -7.98 -0.35 12.62
CA VAL A 95 -7.57 1.06 12.53
C VAL A 95 -8.45 1.83 11.54
N ILE A 96 -8.83 1.23 10.40
CA ILE A 96 -9.78 1.84 9.44
C ILE A 96 -11.14 2.05 10.11
N ALA A 97 -11.68 1.04 10.79
CA ALA A 97 -12.99 1.13 11.44
C ALA A 97 -13.05 2.24 12.51
N GLU A 98 -11.93 2.46 13.22
CA GLU A 98 -11.81 3.53 14.22
C GLU A 98 -11.62 4.91 13.57
N THR A 99 -10.86 5.00 12.48
CA THR A 99 -10.48 6.27 11.84
C THR A 99 -11.56 6.79 10.89
N TYR A 100 -12.27 5.87 10.23
CA TYR A 100 -13.29 6.13 9.23
C TYR A 100 -14.54 5.29 9.53
N PRO A 101 -15.30 5.60 10.59
CA PRO A 101 -16.47 4.82 11.00
C PRO A 101 -17.57 4.76 9.93
N GLU A 102 -17.58 5.74 9.01
CA GLU A 102 -18.53 5.86 7.90
C GLU A 102 -18.18 4.97 6.68
N ALA A 103 -17.01 4.32 6.67
CA ALA A 103 -16.48 3.57 5.52
C ALA A 103 -16.92 2.09 5.50
N ASN A 104 -17.77 1.67 6.44
CA ASN A 104 -18.21 0.29 6.64
C ASN A 104 -19.71 0.09 6.41
#